data_AF-A0A062V603-F1
#
_entry.id   AF-A0A062V603-F1
#
_cell.length_a   1.000
_cell.length_b   1.000
_cell.length_c   1.000
_cell.angle_alpha   90.00
_cell.angle_beta   90.00
_cell.angle_gamma   90.00
#
_symmetry.space_group_name_H-M   'P 1'
#
loop_
_entity.id
_entity.type
_entity.pdbx_description
1 polymer ?
#
loop_
_entity_poly.entity_id
_entity_poly.type
_entity_poly.pdbx_seq_one_letter_code
_entity_poly.pdbx_strand_id
1 'polypeptide(L)'
;MAQDAGSYFKSGYHQLKYAPGLIIPFLISEALFYALAWTIIFTFALFALPILEKVLPIIEKNQDLLSEIMMDNRVGNVVNYTDPRIQELEREFSSLFPEMAYILIVFFVLLFIFMILSFVLYAWARAGTIGYIWQGITTSLDFKNFRYYAKQNLYRIAGLWVLIIVFSVILFFMPFFTFVIIPSPVNVIIFILLMLVFFIIWIIAMILLFFAEESIVIENKGIIEAIRRSKEIVAGDIGSILLFIFILISVVAIYTITSGVFNLIAVIFNSSLSEFFNLLFLVFLNPLLQLAKLNFFLDKTGRTVRVMEKEIEFIKAAKEFIIESPRILVNFAKKNISYILLSLYFYVIGFGIGYYIGNSFSFLSEGFMKLISTGYTESRLIGPYISMPFIDLVYYFSNNSMVALNQGLSGLFFVIPSVLGIAVTGIIIGLFYGVLPAETASAFIAVHGVFEITAFVIATAAGIRLGVKFIKGLENENEIIDEALKVVLAALLLIGIAAFLEAFISPIVALLVV
;
A
#
# COMPACT_ATOMS: atom_id res chain seq x y z
N MET A 1 18.44 -9.85 -36.55
CA MET A 1 17.81 -8.52 -36.53
C MET A 1 17.55 -8.18 -35.08
N ALA A 2 18.18 -7.13 -34.55
CA ALA A 2 17.88 -6.67 -33.20
C ALA A 2 16.38 -6.34 -33.14
N GLN A 3 15.62 -7.05 -32.30
CA GLN A 3 14.25 -6.68 -32.03
C GLN A 3 14.23 -5.24 -31.51
N ASP A 4 13.38 -4.39 -32.09
CA ASP A 4 13.12 -3.04 -31.60
C ASP A 4 12.78 -3.12 -30.10
N ALA A 5 13.39 -2.29 -29.25
CA ALA A 5 13.18 -2.31 -27.82
C ALA A 5 11.69 -2.10 -27.44
N GLY A 6 10.91 -1.42 -28.30
CA GLY A 6 9.45 -1.31 -28.15
C GLY A 6 8.69 -2.63 -28.31
N SER A 7 9.27 -3.64 -28.97
CA SER A 7 8.64 -4.95 -29.17
C SER A 7 8.48 -5.75 -27.88
N TYR A 8 9.36 -5.56 -26.89
CA TYR A 8 9.25 -6.23 -25.58
C TYR A 8 8.05 -5.75 -24.77
N PHE A 9 7.69 -4.47 -24.88
CA PHE A 9 6.48 -3.92 -24.28
C PHE A 9 5.22 -4.45 -24.97
N LYS A 10 5.23 -4.53 -26.31
CA LYS A 10 4.13 -5.16 -27.06
C LYS A 10 3.95 -6.63 -26.69
N SER A 11 5.06 -7.36 -26.54
CA SER A 11 5.07 -8.75 -26.09
C SER A 11 4.52 -8.89 -24.66
N GLY A 12 4.97 -8.05 -23.72
CA GLY A 12 4.45 -8.03 -22.35
C GLY A 12 2.94 -7.72 -22.29
N TYR A 13 2.48 -6.74 -23.06
CA TYR A 13 1.05 -6.43 -23.18
C TYR A 13 0.25 -7.62 -23.73
N HIS A 14 0.78 -8.26 -24.78
CA HIS A 14 0.19 -9.47 -25.34
C HIS A 14 0.12 -10.60 -24.31
N GLN A 15 1.17 -10.83 -23.52
CA GLN A 15 1.15 -11.84 -22.46
C GLN A 15 0.09 -11.56 -21.39
N LEU A 16 -0.05 -10.31 -20.95
CA LEU A 16 -1.09 -9.93 -19.95
C LEU A 16 -2.51 -10.14 -20.48
N LYS A 17 -2.75 -9.80 -21.75
CA LYS A 17 -4.07 -9.96 -22.37
C LYS A 17 -4.49 -11.45 -22.48
N TYR A 18 -3.52 -12.34 -22.66
CA TYR A 18 -3.78 -13.78 -22.90
C TYR A 18 -3.64 -14.62 -21.61
N ALA A 19 -2.87 -14.16 -20.62
CA ALA A 19 -2.75 -14.75 -19.28
C ALA A 19 -2.87 -13.66 -18.19
N PRO A 20 -4.09 -13.20 -17.89
CA PRO A 20 -4.31 -12.19 -16.84
C PRO A 20 -3.84 -12.67 -15.47
N GLY A 21 -3.76 -13.98 -15.21
CA GLY A 21 -3.19 -14.52 -13.97
C GLY A 21 -1.70 -14.23 -13.76
N LEU A 22 -0.99 -13.64 -14.74
CA LEU A 22 0.35 -13.08 -14.55
C LEU A 22 0.39 -11.90 -13.58
N ILE A 23 -0.75 -11.28 -13.27
CA ILE A 23 -0.83 -10.17 -12.29
C ILE A 23 -0.79 -10.65 -10.84
N ILE A 24 -1.03 -11.95 -10.57
CA ILE A 24 -1.19 -12.48 -9.21
C ILE A 24 -0.03 -12.13 -8.27
N PRO A 25 1.26 -12.29 -8.67
CA PRO A 25 2.38 -11.94 -7.79
C PRO A 25 2.45 -10.46 -7.41
N PHE A 26 1.94 -9.58 -8.27
CA PHE A 26 1.91 -8.14 -8.04
C PHE A 26 0.85 -7.80 -6.99
N LEU A 27 -0.33 -8.41 -7.08
CA LEU A 27 -1.37 -8.28 -6.07
C LEU A 27 -0.92 -8.82 -4.70
N ILE A 28 -0.14 -9.90 -4.68
CA ILE A 28 0.43 -10.45 -3.43
C ILE A 28 1.48 -9.50 -2.84
N SER A 29 2.33 -8.90 -3.68
CA SER A 29 3.34 -7.93 -3.24
C SER A 29 2.70 -6.65 -2.70
N GLU A 30 1.58 -6.22 -3.29
CA GLU A 30 0.79 -5.10 -2.78
C GLU A 30 0.10 -5.43 -1.45
N ALA A 31 -0.50 -6.62 -1.36
CA ALA A 31 -1.13 -7.09 -0.13
C ALA A 31 -0.12 -7.18 1.02
N LEU A 32 1.14 -7.48 0.73
CA LEU A 32 2.22 -7.40 1.71
C LEU A 32 2.44 -5.97 2.20
N PHE A 33 2.47 -4.96 1.31
CA PHE A 33 2.61 -3.55 1.71
C PHE A 33 1.49 -3.09 2.67
N TYR A 34 0.25 -3.41 2.33
CA TYR A 34 -0.90 -3.06 3.18
C TYR A 34 -0.92 -3.83 4.49
N ALA A 35 -0.50 -5.09 4.47
CA ALA A 35 -0.26 -5.85 5.69
C ALA A 35 0.68 -5.12 6.65
N LEU A 36 1.67 -4.40 6.10
CA LEU A 36 2.58 -3.57 6.88
C LEU A 36 1.88 -2.39 7.52
N ALA A 37 1.18 -1.61 6.71
CA ALA A 37 0.44 -0.44 7.18
C ALA A 37 -0.55 -0.80 8.29
N TRP A 38 -1.36 -1.86 8.10
CA TRP A 38 -2.36 -2.27 9.09
C TRP A 38 -1.74 -2.75 10.40
N THR A 39 -0.63 -3.48 10.33
CA THR A 39 0.06 -3.91 11.56
C THR A 39 0.60 -2.72 12.34
N ILE A 40 1.16 -1.71 11.65
CA ILE A 40 1.65 -0.48 12.29
C ILE A 40 0.50 0.31 12.91
N ILE A 41 -0.58 0.53 12.17
CA ILE A 41 -1.76 1.28 12.65
C ILE A 41 -2.40 0.58 13.85
N PHE A 42 -2.60 -0.74 13.77
CA PHE A 42 -3.18 -1.52 14.86
C PHE A 42 -2.29 -1.51 16.10
N THR A 43 -0.98 -1.70 15.92
CA THR A 43 0.00 -1.62 17.02
C THR A 43 -0.06 -0.24 17.65
N PHE A 44 0.00 0.82 16.86
CA PHE A 44 -0.10 2.19 17.36
C PHE A 44 -1.40 2.43 18.15
N ALA A 45 -2.54 1.99 17.63
CA ALA A 45 -3.83 2.12 18.32
C ALA A 45 -3.84 1.40 19.67
N LEU A 46 -3.30 0.18 19.75
CA LEU A 46 -3.19 -0.56 21.01
C LEU A 46 -2.26 0.11 22.02
N PHE A 47 -1.09 0.59 21.57
CA PHE A 47 -0.12 1.25 22.45
C PHE A 47 -0.56 2.67 22.86
N ALA A 48 -1.49 3.28 22.12
CA ALA A 48 -2.11 4.54 22.52
C ALA A 48 -3.06 4.38 23.72
N LEU A 49 -3.69 3.21 23.93
CA LEU A 49 -4.70 3.03 24.98
C LEU A 49 -4.19 3.36 26.40
N PRO A 50 -3.05 2.82 26.88
CA PRO A 50 -2.56 3.13 28.23
C PRO A 50 -2.09 4.58 28.39
N ILE A 51 -1.65 5.20 27.30
CA ILE A 51 -1.24 6.61 27.29
C ILE A 51 -2.50 7.49 27.40
N LEU A 52 -3.55 7.12 26.68
CA LEU A 52 -4.79 7.86 26.62
C LEU A 52 -5.40 8.03 28.02
N GLU A 53 -5.45 6.97 28.83
CA GLU A 53 -5.98 7.01 30.21
C GLU A 53 -5.26 8.05 31.10
N LYS A 54 -3.99 8.36 30.82
CA LYS A 54 -3.17 9.29 31.60
C LYS A 54 -3.18 10.71 31.05
N VAL A 55 -3.21 10.83 29.73
CA VAL A 55 -3.18 12.11 29.02
C VAL A 55 -4.56 12.77 29.03
N LEU A 56 -5.63 11.99 28.93
CA LEU A 56 -6.99 12.51 28.80
C LEU A 56 -7.42 13.43 29.95
N PRO A 57 -7.23 13.06 31.24
CA PRO A 57 -7.64 13.93 32.35
C PRO A 57 -6.89 15.27 32.35
N ILE A 58 -5.63 15.29 31.90
CA ILE A 58 -4.82 16.51 31.78
C ILE A 58 -5.38 17.40 30.66
N ILE A 59 -5.69 16.82 29.50
CA ILE A 59 -6.25 17.58 28.37
C ILE A 59 -7.62 18.15 28.73
N GLU A 60 -8.50 17.34 29.30
CA GLU A 60 -9.85 17.74 29.67
C GLU A 60 -9.84 18.84 30.74
N LYS A 61 -9.03 18.69 31.80
CA LYS A 61 -8.86 19.71 32.85
C LYS A 61 -8.38 21.05 32.29
N ASN A 62 -7.55 21.04 31.25
CA ASN A 62 -6.84 22.22 30.75
C ASN A 62 -7.34 22.68 29.36
N GLN A 63 -8.53 22.26 28.93
CA GLN A 63 -9.05 22.50 27.59
C GLN A 63 -9.10 23.99 27.20
N ASP A 64 -9.59 24.85 28.11
CA ASP A 64 -9.69 26.29 27.85
C ASP A 64 -8.31 26.95 27.71
N LEU A 65 -7.37 26.57 28.58
CA LEU A 65 -5.99 27.06 28.54
C LEU A 65 -5.28 26.61 27.26
N LEU A 66 -5.46 25.35 26.86
CA LEU A 66 -4.93 24.82 25.60
C LEU A 66 -5.50 25.58 24.39
N SER A 67 -6.79 25.94 24.44
CA SER A 67 -7.44 26.72 23.38
C SER A 67 -6.90 28.16 23.33
N GLU A 68 -6.68 28.79 24.48
CA GLU A 68 -6.06 30.12 24.62
C GLU A 68 -4.65 30.14 24.01
N ILE A 69 -3.81 29.16 24.38
CA ILE A 69 -2.44 28.99 23.85
C ILE A 69 -2.46 28.78 22.32
N MET A 70 -3.39 27.98 21.80
CA MET A 70 -3.51 27.77 20.35
C MET A 70 -3.95 29.04 19.62
N MET A 71 -4.83 29.86 20.20
CA MET A 71 -5.26 31.12 19.61
C MET A 71 -4.14 32.16 19.61
N ASP A 72 -3.42 32.33 20.73
CA ASP A 72 -2.31 33.28 20.81
C ASP A 72 -1.20 32.95 19.81
N ASN A 73 -0.88 31.66 19.63
CA ASN A 73 0.09 31.23 18.62
C ASN A 73 -0.38 31.52 17.18
N ARG A 74 -1.68 31.43 16.87
CA ARG A 74 -2.20 31.77 15.53
C ARG A 74 -2.14 33.26 15.23
N VAL A 75 -2.22 34.11 16.25
CA VAL A 75 -2.19 35.57 16.12
C VAL A 75 -0.76 36.13 16.19
N GLY A 76 0.24 35.27 16.46
CA GLY A 76 1.65 35.64 16.57
C GLY A 76 2.02 36.28 17.90
N ASN A 77 1.19 36.12 18.93
CA ASN A 77 1.49 36.54 20.30
C ASN A 77 2.53 35.60 20.91
N VAL A 78 3.46 36.17 21.68
CA VAL A 78 4.45 35.36 22.43
C VAL A 78 3.74 34.74 23.64
N VAL A 79 3.63 33.41 23.64
CA VAL A 79 3.11 32.65 24.78
C VAL A 79 3.92 33.00 26.03
N ASN A 80 3.26 33.43 27.10
CA ASN A 80 3.92 33.76 28.34
C ASN A 80 4.20 32.50 29.18
N TYR A 81 5.36 31.87 28.95
CA TYR A 81 5.80 30.68 29.70
C TYR A 81 6.01 30.89 31.21
N THR A 82 5.86 32.12 31.72
CA THR A 82 5.88 32.40 33.16
C THR A 82 4.50 32.31 33.81
N ASP A 83 3.42 32.10 33.03
CA ASP A 83 2.09 31.85 33.58
C ASP A 83 2.10 30.58 34.45
N PRO A 84 1.71 30.65 35.74
CA PRO A 84 1.66 29.50 36.64
C PRO A 84 0.81 28.34 36.10
N ARG A 85 -0.25 28.64 35.34
CA ARG A 85 -1.13 27.63 34.73
C ARG A 85 -0.38 26.82 33.66
N ILE A 86 0.48 27.49 32.88
CA ILE A 86 1.32 26.85 31.86
C ILE A 86 2.41 26.01 32.52
N GLN A 87 3.00 26.49 33.62
CA GLN A 87 4.00 25.73 34.38
C GLN A 87 3.41 24.48 35.06
N GLU A 88 2.18 24.57 35.57
CA GLU A 88 1.45 23.41 36.11
C GLU A 88 1.18 22.38 35.02
N LEU A 89 0.68 22.82 33.86
CA LEU A 89 0.45 21.97 32.69
C LEU A 89 1.74 21.28 32.20
N GLU A 90 2.83 22.03 32.09
CA GLU A 90 4.14 21.50 31.71
C GLU A 90 4.63 20.43 32.69
N ARG A 91 4.44 20.66 33.99
CA ARG A 91 4.80 19.69 35.03
C ARG A 91 3.95 18.42 34.96
N GLU A 92 2.64 18.55 34.74
CA GLU A 92 1.74 17.40 34.57
C GLU A 92 2.16 16.55 33.37
N PHE A 93 2.41 17.14 32.20
CA PHE A 93 2.90 16.40 31.03
C PHE A 93 4.32 15.82 31.22
N SER A 94 5.23 16.58 31.84
CA SER A 94 6.59 16.11 32.11
C SER A 94 6.62 14.87 33.01
N SER A 95 5.63 14.72 33.91
CA SER A 95 5.52 13.55 34.76
C SER A 95 5.20 12.26 33.99
N LEU A 96 4.57 12.36 32.81
CA LEU A 96 4.24 11.23 31.94
C LEU A 96 5.42 10.78 31.07
N PHE A 97 6.45 11.62 30.94
CA PHE A 97 7.55 11.39 29.99
C PHE A 97 8.26 10.04 30.16
N PRO A 98 8.58 9.55 31.37
CA PRO A 98 9.26 8.26 31.52
C PRO A 98 8.46 7.08 30.99
N GLU A 99 7.15 7.07 31.22
CA GLU A 99 6.25 5.99 30.78
C GLU A 99 5.98 6.07 29.29
N MET A 100 5.75 7.28 28.76
CA MET A 100 5.65 7.52 27.33
C MET A 100 6.92 7.10 26.60
N ALA A 101 8.10 7.41 27.16
CA ALA A 101 9.38 7.00 26.60
C ALA A 101 9.51 5.47 26.56
N TYR A 102 9.12 4.75 27.61
CA TYR A 102 9.12 3.28 27.60
C TYR A 102 8.21 2.70 26.51
N ILE A 103 6.97 3.21 26.41
CA ILE A 103 6.02 2.76 25.38
C ILE A 103 6.55 3.06 23.97
N LEU A 104 7.11 4.24 23.75
CA LEU A 104 7.72 4.62 22.49
C LEU A 104 8.91 3.71 22.15
N ILE A 105 9.78 3.39 23.11
CA ILE A 105 10.90 2.46 22.90
C ILE A 105 10.37 1.09 22.47
N VAL A 106 9.37 0.53 23.17
CA VAL A 106 8.77 -0.76 22.81
C VAL A 106 8.17 -0.69 21.40
N PHE A 107 7.44 0.38 21.09
CA PHE A 107 6.88 0.61 19.76
C PHE A 107 7.96 0.65 18.67
N PHE A 108 9.06 1.39 18.88
CA PHE A 108 10.17 1.46 17.93
C PHE A 108 10.91 0.13 17.77
N VAL A 109 11.06 -0.65 18.85
CA VAL A 109 11.63 -2.01 18.79
C VAL A 109 10.74 -2.92 17.95
N LEU A 110 9.42 -2.90 18.17
CA LEU A 110 8.48 -3.66 17.36
C LEU A 110 8.49 -3.21 15.90
N LEU A 111 8.52 -1.91 15.65
CA LEU A 111 8.61 -1.35 14.30
C LEU A 111 9.90 -1.80 13.60
N PHE A 112 11.03 -1.86 14.31
CA PHE A 112 12.29 -2.34 13.78
C PHE A 112 12.26 -3.84 13.44
N ILE A 113 11.75 -4.68 14.36
CA ILE A 113 11.53 -6.12 14.10
C ILE A 113 10.64 -6.30 12.87
N PHE A 114 9.60 -5.48 12.79
CA PHE A 114 8.66 -5.51 11.69
C PHE A 114 9.32 -5.14 10.37
N MET A 115 10.12 -4.07 10.34
CA MET A 115 10.86 -3.66 9.16
C MET A 115 11.80 -4.76 8.66
N ILE A 116 12.46 -5.52 9.56
CA ILE A 116 13.27 -6.67 9.19
C ILE A 116 12.40 -7.78 8.58
N LEU A 117 11.29 -8.12 9.21
CA LEU A 117 10.36 -9.13 8.70
C LEU A 117 9.83 -8.76 7.31
N SER A 118 9.43 -7.50 7.13
CA SER A 118 9.00 -6.92 5.87
C SER A 118 10.07 -7.07 4.80
N PHE A 119 11.31 -6.71 5.10
CA PHE A 119 12.42 -6.82 4.18
C PHE A 119 12.60 -8.26 3.67
N VAL A 120 12.52 -9.24 4.59
CA VAL A 120 12.60 -10.67 4.25
C VAL A 120 11.40 -11.09 3.40
N LEU A 121 10.19 -10.70 3.76
CA LEU A 121 8.97 -11.04 3.01
C LEU A 121 8.96 -10.41 1.61
N TYR A 122 9.48 -9.20 1.44
CA TYR A 122 9.63 -8.58 0.12
C TYR A 122 10.67 -9.28 -0.74
N ALA A 123 11.81 -9.70 -0.17
CA ALA A 123 12.78 -10.50 -0.90
C ALA A 123 12.18 -11.85 -1.35
N TRP A 124 11.38 -12.47 -0.48
CA TRP A 124 10.61 -13.68 -0.80
C TRP A 124 9.63 -13.43 -1.95
N ALA A 125 8.80 -12.41 -1.85
CA ALA A 125 7.80 -12.04 -2.86
C ALA A 125 8.45 -11.68 -4.20
N ARG A 126 9.60 -10.98 -4.18
CA ARG A 126 10.35 -10.62 -5.39
C ARG A 126 10.87 -11.85 -6.13
N ALA A 127 11.55 -12.75 -5.40
CA ALA A 127 12.04 -14.00 -5.97
C ALA A 127 10.90 -14.86 -6.56
N GLY A 128 9.80 -14.97 -5.82
CA GLY A 128 8.60 -15.67 -6.28
C GLY A 128 7.99 -15.04 -7.52
N THR A 129 7.93 -13.71 -7.56
CA THR A 129 7.39 -12.95 -8.70
C THR A 129 8.17 -13.27 -9.96
N ILE A 130 9.50 -13.07 -9.96
CA ILE A 130 10.36 -13.34 -11.13
C ILE A 130 10.20 -14.78 -11.60
N GLY A 131 10.23 -15.75 -10.68
CA GLY A 131 10.08 -17.17 -11.00
C GLY A 131 8.72 -17.53 -11.58
N TYR A 132 7.64 -16.99 -11.01
CA TYR A 132 6.28 -17.22 -11.47
C TYR A 132 6.03 -16.64 -12.86
N ILE A 133 6.42 -15.38 -13.11
CA ILE A 133 6.23 -14.77 -14.43
C ILE A 133 7.10 -15.48 -15.48
N TRP A 134 8.33 -15.87 -15.13
CA TRP A 134 9.22 -16.60 -16.03
C TRP A 134 8.63 -17.94 -16.44
N GLN A 135 8.17 -18.76 -15.49
CA GLN A 135 7.52 -20.02 -15.81
C GLN A 135 6.18 -19.81 -16.53
N GLY A 136 5.41 -18.77 -16.16
CA GLY A 136 4.13 -18.45 -16.79
C GLY A 136 4.24 -18.16 -18.29
N ILE A 137 5.34 -17.53 -18.74
CA ILE A 137 5.57 -17.19 -20.15
C ILE A 137 6.43 -18.22 -20.91
N THR A 138 6.96 -19.24 -20.25
CA THR A 138 7.81 -20.27 -20.89
C THR A 138 7.24 -21.68 -20.81
N THR A 139 6.61 -22.03 -19.70
CA THR A 139 6.10 -23.39 -19.42
C THR A 139 4.61 -23.36 -19.09
N SER A 140 4.26 -23.01 -17.85
CA SER A 140 2.92 -23.09 -17.27
C SER A 140 2.71 -22.05 -16.19
N LEU A 141 1.47 -21.60 -16.07
CA LEU A 141 1.01 -20.68 -15.03
C LEU A 141 0.60 -21.50 -13.79
N ASP A 142 1.55 -21.80 -12.91
CA ASP A 142 1.35 -22.54 -11.66
C ASP A 142 1.99 -21.79 -10.49
N PHE A 143 1.21 -21.50 -9.46
CA PHE A 143 1.61 -20.81 -8.24
C PHE A 143 2.67 -21.57 -7.45
N LYS A 144 2.80 -22.88 -7.62
CA LYS A 144 3.93 -23.64 -7.06
C LYS A 144 5.28 -23.07 -7.50
N ASN A 145 5.35 -22.52 -8.72
CA ASN A 145 6.56 -21.85 -9.20
C ASN A 145 6.87 -20.60 -8.35
N PHE A 146 5.86 -19.80 -8.02
CA PHE A 146 6.04 -18.66 -7.11
C PHE A 146 6.68 -19.11 -5.80
N ARG A 147 6.07 -20.10 -5.12
CA ARG A 147 6.54 -20.59 -3.82
C ARG A 147 7.93 -21.23 -3.91
N TYR A 148 8.21 -21.99 -4.97
CA TYR A 148 9.48 -22.65 -5.21
C TYR A 148 10.61 -21.62 -5.34
N TYR A 149 10.48 -20.67 -6.26
CA TYR A 149 11.52 -19.66 -6.49
C TYR A 149 11.65 -18.69 -5.31
N ALA A 150 10.54 -18.35 -4.64
CA ALA A 150 10.54 -17.52 -3.44
C ALA A 150 11.38 -18.14 -2.32
N LYS A 151 11.20 -19.44 -2.03
CA LYS A 151 11.99 -20.15 -1.01
C LYS A 151 13.44 -20.34 -1.43
N GLN A 152 13.67 -20.75 -2.69
CA GLN A 152 15.00 -21.09 -3.17
C GLN A 152 15.95 -19.88 -3.28
N ASN A 153 15.40 -18.70 -3.53
CA ASN A 153 16.19 -17.50 -3.82
C ASN A 153 16.10 -16.40 -2.75
N LEU A 154 15.30 -16.60 -1.68
CA LEU A 154 15.10 -15.64 -0.59
C LEU A 154 16.41 -14.98 -0.11
N TYR A 155 17.34 -15.78 0.40
CA TYR A 155 18.58 -15.27 1.00
C TYR A 155 19.51 -14.62 -0.04
N ARG A 156 19.43 -15.03 -1.31
CA ARG A 156 20.24 -14.47 -2.39
C ARG A 156 19.72 -13.11 -2.82
N ILE A 157 18.41 -12.94 -2.95
CA ILE A 157 17.79 -11.63 -3.21
C ILE A 157 18.00 -10.69 -2.02
N ALA A 158 17.71 -11.15 -0.80
CA ALA A 158 17.92 -10.35 0.40
C ALA A 158 19.39 -9.92 0.56
N GLY A 159 20.34 -10.84 0.35
CA GLY A 159 21.77 -10.54 0.40
C GLY A 159 22.21 -9.55 -0.68
N LEU A 160 21.69 -9.67 -1.92
CA LEU A 160 21.93 -8.69 -2.98
C LEU A 160 21.43 -7.29 -2.58
N TRP A 161 20.22 -7.19 -2.03
CA TRP A 161 19.67 -5.92 -1.57
C TRP A 161 20.45 -5.32 -0.40
N VAL A 162 20.88 -6.12 0.57
CA VAL A 162 21.75 -5.66 1.66
C VAL A 162 23.05 -5.07 1.10
N LEU A 163 23.69 -5.74 0.13
CA LEU A 163 24.89 -5.21 -0.51
C LEU A 163 24.61 -3.88 -1.24
N ILE A 164 23.49 -3.79 -1.97
CA ILE A 164 23.08 -2.55 -2.65
C ILE A 164 22.84 -1.42 -1.65
N ILE A 165 22.15 -1.69 -0.54
CA ILE A 165 21.87 -0.72 0.51
C ILE A 165 23.18 -0.26 1.16
N VAL A 166 24.04 -1.19 1.59
CA VAL A 166 25.33 -0.86 2.20
C VAL A 166 26.20 -0.05 1.24
N PHE A 167 26.29 -0.45 -0.03
CA PHE A 167 26.98 0.32 -1.06
C PHE A 167 26.41 1.73 -1.20
N SER A 168 25.09 1.86 -1.29
CA SER A 168 24.42 3.16 -1.44
C SER A 168 24.63 4.08 -0.23
N VAL A 169 24.55 3.53 0.98
CA VAL A 169 24.78 4.25 2.24
C VAL A 169 26.23 4.72 2.32
N ILE A 170 27.21 3.84 2.10
CA ILE A 170 28.63 4.22 2.11
C ILE A 170 28.89 5.33 1.10
N LEU A 171 28.38 5.18 -0.12
CA LEU A 171 28.60 6.15 -1.19
C LEU A 171 27.92 7.50 -0.90
N PHE A 172 26.74 7.51 -0.29
CA PHE A 172 26.03 8.72 0.11
C PHE A 172 26.69 9.46 1.28
N PHE A 173 27.24 8.74 2.27
CA PHE A 173 27.86 9.37 3.44
C PHE A 173 29.30 9.82 3.20
N MET A 174 30.01 9.26 2.22
CA MET A 174 31.40 9.62 1.93
C MET A 174 31.66 11.13 1.71
N PRO A 175 30.82 11.92 1.00
CA PRO A 175 31.05 13.36 0.83
C PRO A 175 30.94 14.14 2.14
N PHE A 176 30.17 13.68 3.12
CA PHE A 176 29.99 14.42 4.38
C PHE A 176 31.29 14.52 5.19
N PHE A 177 32.24 13.60 4.99
CA PHE A 177 33.57 13.71 5.60
C PHE A 177 34.34 14.96 5.13
N THR A 178 33.98 15.55 4.00
CA THR A 178 34.60 16.82 3.55
C THR A 178 34.32 17.98 4.52
N PHE A 179 33.17 18.01 5.19
CA PHE A 179 32.86 19.03 6.19
C PHE A 179 33.73 18.93 7.44
N VAL A 180 34.25 17.73 7.73
CA VAL A 180 35.13 17.49 8.87
C VAL A 180 36.59 17.82 8.52
N ILE A 181 37.01 17.54 7.28
CA ILE A 181 38.42 17.56 6.88
C ILE A 181 38.82 18.88 6.21
N ILE A 182 37.90 19.53 5.49
CA ILE A 182 38.20 20.70 4.65
C ILE A 182 37.57 21.96 5.25
N PRO A 183 38.29 23.10 5.31
CA PRO A 183 37.74 24.36 5.82
C PRO A 183 36.73 25.01 4.87
N SER A 184 35.84 25.83 5.45
CA SER A 184 34.87 26.65 4.70
C SER A 184 35.55 27.82 3.97
N PRO A 185 35.09 28.20 2.75
CA PRO A 185 33.93 27.68 2.01
C PRO A 185 34.27 26.55 1.00
N VAL A 186 35.54 26.13 0.92
CA VAL A 186 36.01 25.15 -0.07
C VAL A 186 35.34 23.79 0.11
N ASN A 187 35.03 23.42 1.35
CA ASN A 187 34.30 22.18 1.67
C ASN A 187 32.93 22.07 0.99
N VAL A 188 32.18 23.17 0.86
CA VAL A 188 30.86 23.16 0.22
C VAL A 188 30.97 22.84 -1.27
N ILE A 189 31.94 23.45 -1.95
CA ILE A 189 32.16 23.21 -3.39
C ILE A 189 32.58 21.76 -3.63
N ILE A 190 33.54 21.26 -2.83
CA ILE A 190 34.01 19.87 -2.94
C ILE A 190 32.89 18.89 -2.59
N PHE A 191 32.07 19.17 -1.57
CA PHE A 191 30.92 18.36 -1.21
C PHE A 191 29.94 18.20 -2.38
N ILE A 192 29.57 19.31 -3.04
CA ILE A 192 28.65 19.28 -4.20
C ILE A 192 29.26 18.46 -5.35
N LEU A 193 30.53 18.67 -5.66
CA LEU A 193 31.22 17.91 -6.72
C LEU A 193 31.29 16.41 -6.41
N LEU A 194 31.65 16.03 -5.18
CA LEU A 194 31.68 14.63 -4.76
C LEU A 194 30.29 14.01 -4.76
N MET A 195 29.26 14.75 -4.34
CA MET A 195 27.87 14.29 -4.41
C MET A 195 27.44 13.98 -5.84
N LEU A 196 27.78 14.84 -6.81
CA LEU A 196 27.52 14.59 -8.23
C LEU A 196 28.27 13.36 -8.75
N VAL A 197 29.56 13.24 -8.44
CA VAL A 197 30.39 12.08 -8.84
C VAL A 197 29.81 10.79 -8.27
N PHE A 198 29.45 10.77 -6.99
CA PHE A 198 28.88 9.61 -6.33
C PHE A 198 27.49 9.27 -6.82
N PHE A 199 26.66 10.25 -7.16
CA PHE A 199 25.39 10.01 -7.83
C PHE A 199 25.59 9.34 -9.19
N ILE A 200 26.56 9.78 -9.99
CA ILE A 200 26.90 9.16 -11.28
C ILE A 200 27.40 7.73 -11.08
N ILE A 201 28.31 7.49 -10.12
CA ILE A 201 28.81 6.14 -9.80
C ILE A 201 27.66 5.24 -9.35
N TRP A 202 26.73 5.75 -8.55
CA TRP A 202 25.55 5.02 -8.11
C TRP A 202 24.67 4.60 -9.29
N ILE A 203 24.38 5.54 -10.22
CA ILE A 203 23.60 5.24 -11.43
C ILE A 203 24.29 4.15 -12.26
N ILE A 204 25.60 4.29 -12.51
CA ILE A 204 26.36 3.29 -13.27
C ILE A 204 26.28 1.92 -12.59
N ALA A 205 26.44 1.86 -11.26
CA ALA A 205 26.31 0.62 -10.51
C ALA A 205 24.91 0.00 -10.66
N MET A 206 23.84 0.80 -10.56
CA MET A 206 22.47 0.32 -10.75
C MET A 206 22.21 -0.21 -12.17
N ILE A 207 22.77 0.44 -13.20
CA ILE A 207 22.70 -0.04 -14.58
C ILE A 207 23.42 -1.38 -14.73
N LEU A 208 24.60 -1.54 -14.14
CA LEU A 208 25.36 -2.79 -14.18
C LEU A 208 24.66 -3.93 -13.41
N LEU A 209 23.88 -3.60 -12.38
CA LEU A 209 23.11 -4.54 -11.57
C LEU A 209 21.70 -4.80 -12.10
N PHE A 210 21.33 -4.19 -13.23
CA PHE A 210 19.96 -4.19 -13.74
C PHE A 210 19.34 -5.59 -13.90
N PHE A 211 20.14 -6.62 -14.23
CA PHE A 211 19.69 -8.01 -14.38
C PHE A 211 20.12 -8.97 -13.26
N ALA A 212 20.66 -8.44 -12.16
CA ALA A 212 21.21 -9.27 -11.09
C ALA A 212 20.15 -10.17 -10.43
N GLU A 213 18.93 -9.68 -10.24
CA GLU A 213 17.83 -10.46 -9.67
C GLU A 213 17.39 -11.59 -10.61
N GLU A 214 17.26 -11.30 -11.91
CA GLU A 214 16.91 -12.27 -12.93
C GLU A 214 17.98 -13.37 -13.04
N SER A 215 19.27 -13.02 -13.02
CA SER A 215 20.35 -14.01 -12.99
C SER A 215 20.34 -14.90 -11.73
N ILE A 216 19.95 -14.37 -10.57
CA ILE A 216 19.76 -15.20 -9.36
C ILE A 216 18.65 -16.22 -9.59
N VAL A 217 17.47 -15.77 -10.02
CA VAL A 217 16.26 -16.61 -10.05
C VAL A 217 16.25 -17.56 -11.25
N ILE A 218 16.60 -17.08 -12.44
CA ILE A 218 16.41 -17.76 -13.72
C ILE A 218 17.63 -18.60 -14.11
N GLU A 219 18.83 -18.15 -13.76
CA GLU A 219 20.10 -18.85 -14.00
C GLU A 219 20.64 -19.54 -12.73
N ASN A 220 19.91 -19.48 -11.61
CA ASN A 220 20.27 -20.07 -10.32
C ASN A 220 21.67 -19.64 -9.82
N LYS A 221 22.08 -18.40 -10.07
CA LYS A 221 23.41 -17.90 -9.68
C LYS A 221 23.48 -17.52 -8.21
N GLY A 222 24.69 -17.57 -7.63
CA GLY A 222 25.00 -16.95 -6.34
C GLY A 222 25.09 -15.42 -6.47
N ILE A 223 25.15 -14.69 -5.35
CA ILE A 223 25.09 -13.21 -5.34
C ILE A 223 26.22 -12.60 -6.18
N ILE A 224 27.47 -12.95 -5.91
CA ILE A 224 28.64 -12.41 -6.62
C ILE A 224 28.62 -12.82 -8.10
N GLU A 225 28.22 -14.05 -8.40
CA GLU A 225 28.14 -14.52 -9.77
C GLU A 225 27.02 -13.84 -10.55
N ALA A 226 25.89 -13.53 -9.91
CA ALA A 226 24.80 -12.77 -10.51
C ALA A 226 25.20 -11.33 -10.80
N ILE A 227 25.95 -10.67 -9.91
CA ILE A 227 26.51 -9.33 -10.15
C ILE A 227 27.44 -9.36 -11.38
N ARG A 228 28.37 -10.33 -11.42
CA ARG A 228 29.28 -10.49 -12.55
C ARG A 228 28.51 -10.77 -13.85
N ARG A 229 27.54 -11.68 -13.80
CA ARG A 229 26.72 -12.07 -14.95
C ARG A 229 25.87 -10.92 -15.47
N SER A 230 25.25 -10.15 -14.59
CA SER A 230 24.53 -8.92 -14.94
C SER A 230 25.46 -7.93 -15.63
N LYS A 231 26.66 -7.70 -15.08
CA LYS A 231 27.68 -6.85 -15.70
C LYS A 231 28.09 -7.35 -17.09
N GLU A 232 28.28 -8.65 -17.27
CA GLU A 232 28.63 -9.25 -18.57
C GLU A 232 27.53 -9.03 -19.62
N ILE A 233 26.26 -9.26 -19.24
CA ILE A 233 25.10 -9.00 -20.11
C ILE A 233 25.05 -7.51 -20.48
N VAL A 234 25.23 -6.63 -19.48
CA VAL A 234 25.20 -5.17 -19.68
C VAL A 234 26.33 -4.69 -20.57
N ALA A 235 27.56 -5.13 -20.31
CA ALA A 235 28.73 -4.75 -21.10
C ALA A 235 28.72 -5.32 -22.52
N GLY A 236 28.07 -6.47 -22.74
CA GLY A 236 27.98 -7.10 -24.06
C GLY A 236 27.12 -6.34 -25.06
N ASP A 237 26.15 -5.55 -24.60
CA ASP A 237 25.26 -4.75 -25.46
C ASP A 237 24.72 -3.50 -24.72
N ILE A 238 25.65 -2.63 -24.33
CA ILE A 238 25.34 -1.40 -23.56
C ILE A 238 24.32 -0.54 -24.30
N GLY A 239 24.45 -0.41 -25.63
CA GLY A 239 23.58 0.44 -26.44
C GLY A 239 22.11 0.03 -26.36
N SER A 240 21.81 -1.25 -26.57
CA SER A 240 20.43 -1.74 -26.49
C SER A 240 19.88 -1.67 -25.08
N ILE A 241 20.72 -1.85 -24.06
CA ILE A 241 20.31 -1.82 -22.65
C ILE A 241 20.01 -0.39 -22.19
N LEU A 242 20.86 0.57 -22.53
CA LEU A 242 20.60 1.98 -22.25
C LEU A 242 19.34 2.46 -22.97
N LEU A 243 19.13 2.05 -24.23
CA LEU A 243 17.90 2.36 -24.97
C LEU A 243 16.68 1.73 -24.29
N PHE A 244 16.76 0.47 -23.85
CA PHE A 244 15.67 -0.19 -23.13
C PHE A 244 15.35 0.50 -21.80
N ILE A 245 16.37 0.83 -21.00
CA ILE A 245 16.22 1.58 -19.74
C ILE A 245 15.61 2.96 -20.01
N PHE A 246 16.05 3.66 -21.05
CA PHE A 246 15.48 4.94 -21.44
C PHE A 246 13.99 4.83 -21.79
N ILE A 247 13.58 3.81 -22.55
CA ILE A 247 12.17 3.57 -22.86
C ILE A 247 11.38 3.24 -21.60
N LEU A 248 11.92 2.41 -20.70
CA LEU A 248 11.29 2.07 -19.43
C LEU A 248 11.04 3.34 -18.59
N ILE A 249 12.06 4.18 -18.44
CA ILE A 249 11.95 5.47 -17.74
C ILE A 249 10.93 6.38 -18.44
N SER A 250 10.94 6.44 -19.77
CA SER A 250 10.01 7.25 -20.54
C SER A 250 8.55 6.80 -20.34
N VAL A 251 8.29 5.49 -20.33
CA VAL A 251 6.96 4.93 -20.08
C VAL A 251 6.47 5.31 -18.68
N VAL A 252 7.32 5.16 -17.66
CA VAL A 252 6.98 5.58 -16.28
C VAL A 252 6.75 7.09 -16.20
N ALA A 253 7.63 7.89 -16.82
CA ALA A 253 7.50 9.35 -16.82
C ALA A 253 6.20 9.82 -17.50
N ILE A 254 5.86 9.26 -18.66
CA ILE A 254 4.60 9.56 -19.36
C ILE A 254 3.40 9.21 -18.48
N TYR A 255 3.43 8.05 -17.84
CA TYR A 255 2.37 7.62 -16.92
C TYR A 255 2.24 8.57 -15.72
N THR A 256 3.35 8.95 -15.08
CA THR A 256 3.35 9.88 -13.94
C THR A 256 2.88 11.27 -14.34
N ILE A 257 3.32 11.79 -15.49
CA ILE A 257 2.85 13.09 -16.01
C ILE A 257 1.36 13.03 -16.31
N THR A 258 0.90 11.95 -16.95
CA THR A 258 -0.53 11.75 -17.27
C THR A 258 -1.34 11.71 -15.98
N SER A 259 -0.95 10.87 -15.02
CA SER A 259 -1.58 10.79 -13.69
C SER A 259 -1.63 12.16 -13.00
N GLY A 260 -0.51 12.90 -13.01
CA GLY A 260 -0.42 14.24 -12.45
C GLY A 260 -1.37 15.25 -13.12
N VAL A 261 -1.44 15.25 -14.45
CA VAL A 261 -2.36 16.13 -15.21
C VAL A 261 -3.82 15.81 -14.88
N PHE A 262 -4.22 14.54 -14.91
CA PHE A 262 -5.58 14.14 -14.57
C PHE A 262 -5.92 14.45 -13.11
N ASN A 263 -4.97 14.26 -12.19
CA ASN A 263 -5.19 14.59 -10.78
C ASN A 263 -5.28 16.11 -10.54
N LEU A 264 -4.48 16.92 -11.25
CA LEU A 264 -4.61 18.39 -11.20
C LEU A 264 -5.99 18.84 -11.69
N ILE A 265 -6.53 18.20 -12.73
CA ILE A 265 -7.91 18.46 -13.18
C ILE A 265 -8.91 18.05 -12.11
N ALA A 266 -8.76 16.87 -11.49
CA ALA A 266 -9.65 16.40 -10.42
C ALA A 266 -9.66 17.37 -9.21
N VAL A 267 -8.50 17.93 -8.84
CA VAL A 267 -8.37 18.89 -7.74
C VAL A 267 -9.14 20.19 -8.00
N ILE A 268 -9.31 20.63 -9.26
CA ILE A 268 -10.17 21.78 -9.60
C ILE A 268 -11.62 21.52 -9.16
N PHE A 269 -12.03 20.26 -9.18
CA PHE A 269 -13.33 19.78 -8.73
C PHE A 269 -13.28 19.22 -7.32
N ASN A 270 -12.32 19.56 -6.45
CA ASN A 270 -12.20 19.01 -5.09
C ASN A 270 -12.24 17.47 -5.00
N SER A 271 -11.85 16.80 -6.06
CA SER A 271 -11.83 15.35 -6.18
C SER A 271 -10.39 14.87 -6.39
N SER A 272 -10.18 13.55 -6.36
CA SER A 272 -8.86 12.94 -6.58
C SER A 272 -8.98 11.77 -7.54
N LEU A 273 -7.98 11.59 -8.42
CA LEU A 273 -7.87 10.39 -9.27
C LEU A 273 -6.65 9.55 -8.91
N SER A 274 -5.92 9.93 -7.85
CA SER A 274 -4.70 9.24 -7.42
C SER A 274 -4.90 7.73 -7.24
N GLU A 275 -5.95 7.30 -6.55
CA GLU A 275 -6.20 5.87 -6.29
C GLU A 275 -6.58 5.08 -7.53
N PHE A 276 -7.25 5.71 -8.50
CA PHE A 276 -7.50 5.08 -9.79
C PHE A 276 -6.19 4.82 -10.55
N PHE A 277 -5.29 5.81 -10.54
CA PHE A 277 -3.97 5.62 -11.12
C PHE A 277 -3.18 4.56 -10.34
N ASN A 278 -3.15 4.58 -9.01
CA ASN A 278 -2.50 3.54 -8.20
C ASN A 278 -2.98 2.13 -8.57
N LEU A 279 -4.29 1.93 -8.70
CA LEU A 279 -4.87 0.66 -9.12
C LEU A 279 -4.41 0.28 -10.55
N LEU A 280 -4.43 1.22 -11.50
CA LEU A 280 -3.94 1.01 -12.87
C LEU A 280 -2.43 0.67 -12.89
N PHE A 281 -1.64 1.31 -12.03
CA PHE A 281 -0.22 1.00 -11.89
C PHE A 281 -0.04 -0.45 -11.45
N LEU A 282 -0.78 -0.87 -10.43
CA LEU A 282 -0.70 -2.20 -9.85
C LEU A 282 -1.11 -3.30 -10.84
N VAL A 283 -2.27 -3.17 -11.48
CA VAL A 283 -2.84 -4.26 -12.30
C VAL A 283 -2.34 -4.27 -13.74
N PHE A 284 -1.78 -3.17 -14.22
CA PHE A 284 -1.38 -3.03 -15.62
C PHE A 284 0.08 -2.61 -15.78
N LEU A 285 0.45 -1.41 -15.30
CA LEU A 285 1.77 -0.86 -15.64
C LEU A 285 2.91 -1.67 -15.03
N ASN A 286 2.86 -1.97 -13.74
CA ASN A 286 3.92 -2.69 -13.05
C ASN A 286 4.13 -4.11 -13.62
N PRO A 287 3.08 -4.93 -13.85
CA PRO A 287 3.20 -6.18 -14.60
C PRO A 287 3.81 -6.02 -16.00
N LEU A 288 3.38 -5.01 -16.75
CA LEU A 288 3.88 -4.74 -18.10
C LEU A 288 5.38 -4.44 -18.10
N LEU A 289 5.85 -3.58 -17.18
CA LEU A 289 7.26 -3.22 -17.06
C LEU A 289 8.13 -4.43 -16.72
N GLN A 290 7.69 -5.27 -15.77
CA GLN A 290 8.45 -6.47 -15.40
C GLN A 290 8.46 -7.52 -16.50
N LEU A 291 7.34 -7.73 -17.20
CA LEU A 291 7.30 -8.66 -18.34
C LEU A 291 8.17 -8.16 -19.50
N ALA A 292 8.15 -6.85 -19.79
CA ALA A 292 9.04 -6.27 -20.80
C ALA A 292 10.52 -6.47 -20.42
N LYS A 293 10.89 -6.20 -19.17
CA LYS A 293 12.25 -6.42 -18.65
C LYS A 293 12.66 -7.89 -18.76
N LEU A 294 11.76 -8.80 -18.37
CA LEU A 294 12.00 -10.24 -18.42
C LEU A 294 12.14 -10.74 -19.86
N ASN A 295 11.25 -10.35 -20.78
CA ASN A 295 11.34 -10.73 -22.19
C ASN A 295 12.67 -10.24 -22.80
N PHE A 296 13.09 -9.02 -22.47
CA PHE A 296 14.39 -8.49 -22.87
C PHE A 296 15.55 -9.33 -22.31
N PHE A 297 15.50 -9.69 -21.02
CA PHE A 297 16.51 -10.56 -20.41
C PHE A 297 16.58 -11.96 -21.06
N LEU A 298 15.42 -12.56 -21.37
CA LEU A 298 15.35 -13.87 -22.01
C LEU A 298 15.92 -13.84 -23.43
N ASP A 299 15.63 -12.79 -24.21
CA ASP A 299 16.24 -12.60 -25.54
C ASP A 299 17.76 -12.50 -25.45
N LYS A 300 18.30 -11.66 -24.55
CA LYS A 300 19.75 -11.52 -24.35
C LYS A 300 20.44 -12.77 -23.84
N THR A 301 19.71 -13.68 -23.21
CA THR A 301 20.23 -14.96 -22.71
C THR A 301 19.92 -16.13 -23.64
N GLY A 302 19.32 -15.89 -24.81
CA GLY A 302 19.01 -16.92 -25.81
C GLY A 302 17.90 -17.89 -25.38
N ARG A 303 17.01 -17.48 -24.47
CA ARG A 303 15.89 -18.29 -23.98
C ARG A 303 14.60 -17.95 -24.74
N THR A 304 13.84 -18.97 -25.10
CA THR A 304 12.60 -18.79 -25.88
C THR A 304 11.39 -18.51 -24.99
N VAL A 305 10.47 -17.71 -25.52
CA VAL A 305 9.18 -17.39 -24.90
C VAL A 305 8.08 -18.16 -25.64
N ARG A 306 7.10 -18.65 -24.90
CA ARG A 306 5.94 -19.35 -25.48
C ARG A 306 5.03 -18.36 -26.19
N VAL A 307 4.63 -18.68 -27.42
CA VAL A 307 3.56 -17.95 -28.11
C VAL A 307 2.22 -18.34 -27.49
N MET A 308 1.48 -17.35 -27.01
CA MET A 308 0.15 -17.54 -26.45
C MET A 308 -0.88 -17.31 -27.55
N GLU A 309 -1.74 -18.29 -27.84
CA GLU A 309 -2.61 -18.23 -29.03
C GLU A 309 -4.08 -17.91 -28.71
N LYS A 310 -4.51 -18.07 -27.46
CA LYS A 310 -5.92 -17.89 -27.09
C LYS A 310 -6.18 -16.55 -26.40
N GLU A 311 -6.81 -15.65 -27.14
CA GLU A 311 -7.26 -14.36 -26.61
C GLU A 311 -8.47 -14.54 -25.69
N ILE A 312 -8.47 -13.83 -24.56
CA ILE A 312 -9.65 -13.73 -23.69
C ILE A 312 -10.46 -12.52 -24.12
N GLU A 313 -11.75 -12.72 -24.40
CA GLU A 313 -12.71 -11.63 -24.60
C GLU A 313 -13.01 -10.95 -23.25
N PHE A 314 -12.10 -10.07 -22.81
CA PHE A 314 -12.10 -9.47 -21.47
C PHE A 314 -13.45 -8.84 -21.10
N ILE A 315 -14.06 -8.07 -22.00
CA ILE A 315 -15.34 -7.38 -21.74
C ILE A 315 -16.46 -8.38 -21.50
N LYS A 316 -16.53 -9.44 -22.32
CA LYS A 316 -17.53 -10.49 -22.18
C LYS A 316 -17.33 -11.26 -20.87
N ALA A 317 -16.09 -11.67 -20.59
CA ALA A 317 -15.74 -12.38 -19.36
C ALA A 317 -16.05 -11.54 -18.11
N ALA A 318 -15.72 -10.24 -18.11
CA ALA A 318 -16.03 -9.33 -17.00
C ALA A 318 -17.55 -9.17 -16.79
N LYS A 319 -18.32 -9.02 -17.87
CA LYS A 319 -19.78 -8.93 -17.80
C LYS A 319 -20.40 -10.21 -17.23
N GLU A 320 -20.00 -11.37 -17.74
CA GLU A 320 -20.45 -12.68 -17.24
C GLU A 320 -20.08 -12.86 -15.76
N PHE A 321 -18.87 -12.45 -15.38
CA PHE A 321 -18.42 -12.51 -13.99
C PHE A 321 -19.26 -11.64 -13.05
N ILE A 322 -19.53 -10.38 -13.42
CA ILE A 322 -20.35 -9.45 -12.62
C ILE A 322 -21.76 -10.02 -12.39
N ILE A 323 -22.34 -10.65 -13.40
CA ILE A 323 -23.67 -11.28 -13.31
C ILE A 323 -23.65 -12.47 -12.32
N GLU A 324 -22.57 -13.26 -12.31
CA GLU A 324 -22.41 -14.39 -11.38
C GLU A 324 -21.95 -13.97 -9.97
N SER A 325 -21.42 -12.75 -9.78
CA SER A 325 -20.88 -12.27 -8.50
C SER A 325 -21.83 -12.44 -7.30
N PRO A 326 -23.12 -12.08 -7.35
CA PRO A 326 -24.03 -12.30 -6.22
C PRO A 326 -24.12 -13.76 -5.80
N ARG A 327 -24.15 -14.67 -6.78
CA ARG A 327 -24.19 -16.12 -6.53
C ARG A 327 -22.89 -16.62 -5.92
N ILE A 328 -21.74 -16.12 -6.40
CA ILE A 328 -20.41 -16.43 -5.85
C ILE A 328 -20.35 -16.02 -4.37
N LEU A 329 -20.75 -14.78 -4.04
CA LEU A 329 -20.73 -14.24 -2.68
C LEU A 329 -21.64 -15.04 -1.73
N VAL A 330 -22.88 -15.29 -2.13
CA VAL A 330 -23.84 -16.04 -1.31
C VAL A 330 -23.36 -17.48 -1.08
N ASN A 331 -22.87 -18.15 -2.13
CA ASN A 331 -22.35 -19.51 -2.00
C ASN A 331 -21.12 -19.58 -1.10
N PHE A 332 -20.22 -18.60 -1.21
CA PHE A 332 -19.04 -18.52 -0.37
C PHE A 332 -19.45 -18.31 1.09
N ALA A 333 -20.29 -17.31 1.39
CA ALA A 333 -20.74 -17.01 2.75
C ALA A 333 -21.43 -18.21 3.41
N LYS A 334 -22.31 -18.91 2.69
CA LYS A 334 -23.01 -20.11 3.20
C LYS A 334 -22.05 -21.25 3.54
N LYS A 335 -21.07 -21.51 2.68
CA LYS A 335 -20.11 -22.62 2.87
C LYS A 335 -19.01 -22.32 3.89
N ASN A 336 -18.76 -21.04 4.17
CA ASN A 336 -17.60 -20.57 4.92
C ASN A 336 -17.99 -19.67 6.11
N ILE A 337 -19.14 -19.96 6.73
CA ILE A 337 -19.71 -19.12 7.80
C ILE A 337 -18.76 -18.91 8.98
N SER A 338 -17.93 -19.90 9.31
CA SER A 338 -16.92 -19.77 10.39
C SER A 338 -15.90 -18.67 10.11
N TYR A 339 -15.45 -18.53 8.87
CA TYR A 339 -14.52 -17.47 8.46
C TYR A 339 -15.20 -16.10 8.41
N ILE A 340 -16.48 -16.06 8.03
CA ILE A 340 -17.30 -14.83 8.09
C ILE A 340 -17.47 -14.36 9.54
N LEU A 341 -17.83 -15.26 10.45
CA LEU A 341 -17.98 -14.94 11.87
C LEU A 341 -16.66 -14.50 12.49
N LEU A 342 -15.55 -15.13 12.14
CA LEU A 342 -14.23 -14.73 12.62
C LEU A 342 -13.83 -13.33 12.12
N SER A 343 -14.09 -13.05 10.83
CA SER A 343 -13.90 -11.71 10.25
C SER A 343 -14.73 -10.65 10.99
N LEU A 344 -16.01 -10.95 11.22
CA LEU A 344 -16.93 -10.05 11.93
C LEU A 344 -16.53 -9.84 13.40
N TYR A 345 -16.02 -10.88 14.07
CA TYR A 345 -15.51 -10.78 15.43
C TYR A 345 -14.37 -9.75 15.55
N PHE A 346 -13.39 -9.81 14.63
CA PHE A 346 -12.28 -8.85 14.64
C PHE A 346 -12.70 -7.44 14.21
N TYR A 347 -13.66 -7.32 13.29
CA TYR A 347 -14.31 -6.04 12.99
C TYR A 347 -14.91 -5.41 14.26
N VAL A 348 -15.70 -6.17 15.02
CA VAL A 348 -16.37 -5.68 16.23
C VAL A 348 -15.37 -5.33 17.34
N ILE A 349 -14.30 -6.11 17.52
CA ILE A 349 -13.21 -5.75 18.45
C ILE A 349 -12.58 -4.42 18.04
N GLY A 350 -12.24 -4.29 16.75
CA GLY A 350 -11.68 -3.06 16.22
C GLY A 350 -12.61 -1.87 16.47
N PHE A 351 -13.89 -2.02 16.16
CA PHE A 351 -14.93 -1.03 16.43
C PHE A 351 -14.99 -0.66 17.92
N GLY A 352 -14.95 -1.63 18.83
CA GLY A 352 -14.95 -1.37 20.27
C GLY A 352 -13.74 -0.57 20.74
N ILE A 353 -12.54 -0.91 20.25
CA ILE A 353 -11.30 -0.16 20.53
C ILE A 353 -11.42 1.27 20.01
N GLY A 354 -11.84 1.41 18.75
CA GLY A 354 -12.00 2.72 18.12
C GLY A 354 -13.04 3.58 18.83
N TYR A 355 -14.20 3.00 19.17
CA TYR A 355 -15.26 3.68 19.89
C TYR A 355 -14.81 4.15 21.27
N TYR A 356 -14.07 3.32 22.01
CA TYR A 356 -13.51 3.71 23.30
C TYR A 356 -12.55 4.90 23.17
N ILE A 357 -11.62 4.84 22.20
CA ILE A 357 -10.70 5.95 21.93
C ILE A 357 -11.49 7.19 21.51
N GLY A 358 -12.45 7.07 20.61
CA GLY A 358 -13.23 8.19 20.11
C GLY A 358 -14.08 8.84 21.19
N ASN A 359 -14.77 8.03 22.00
CA ASN A 359 -15.59 8.49 23.12
C ASN A 359 -14.77 9.20 24.19
N SER A 360 -13.50 8.81 24.37
CA SER A 360 -12.57 9.53 25.24
C SER A 360 -12.40 10.98 24.77
N PHE A 361 -12.46 11.25 23.46
CA PHE A 361 -12.38 12.59 22.87
C PHE A 361 -13.76 13.21 22.56
N SER A 362 -14.85 12.68 23.09
CA SER A 362 -16.21 13.20 22.83
C SER A 362 -16.40 14.65 23.27
N PHE A 363 -15.63 15.15 24.24
CA PHE A 363 -15.62 16.58 24.61
C PHE A 363 -15.18 17.51 23.47
N LEU A 364 -14.47 16.99 22.46
CA LEU A 364 -14.11 17.72 21.24
C LEU A 364 -15.22 17.67 20.17
N SER A 365 -16.29 16.92 20.39
CA SER A 365 -17.36 16.70 19.41
C SER A 365 -17.92 18.02 18.87
N GLU A 366 -18.17 19.03 19.71
CA GLU A 366 -18.68 20.33 19.26
C GLU A 366 -17.70 21.04 18.32
N GLY A 367 -16.40 20.99 18.63
CA GLY A 367 -15.35 21.53 17.79
C GLY A 367 -15.26 20.80 16.45
N PHE A 368 -15.38 19.47 16.45
CA PHE A 368 -15.45 18.66 15.23
C PHE A 368 -16.72 18.96 14.42
N MET A 369 -17.88 19.06 15.06
CA MET A 369 -19.15 19.40 14.40
C MET A 369 -19.08 20.78 13.76
N LYS A 370 -18.49 21.75 14.45
CA LYS A 370 -18.23 23.08 13.88
C LYS A 370 -17.26 23.01 12.71
N LEU A 371 -16.20 22.22 12.79
CA LEU A 371 -15.26 22.05 11.68
C LEU A 371 -15.94 21.41 10.46
N ILE A 372 -16.78 20.40 10.67
CA ILE A 372 -17.58 19.75 9.63
C ILE A 372 -18.55 20.78 9.04
N SER A 373 -19.37 21.45 9.85
CA SER A 373 -20.35 22.42 9.33
C SER A 373 -19.71 23.59 8.59
N THR A 374 -18.62 24.15 9.11
CA THR A 374 -17.85 25.22 8.43
C THR A 374 -17.18 24.70 7.15
N GLY A 375 -16.70 23.46 7.17
CA GLY A 375 -16.14 22.75 6.01
C GLY A 375 -17.16 22.51 4.90
N TYR A 376 -18.44 22.33 5.27
CA TYR A 376 -19.55 22.18 4.33
C TYR A 376 -20.11 23.52 3.83
N THR A 377 -20.07 24.58 4.64
CA THR A 377 -20.73 25.88 4.37
C THR A 377 -19.80 26.98 3.83
N GLU A 378 -18.57 27.12 4.35
CA GLU A 378 -17.69 28.27 4.05
C GLU A 378 -16.49 27.94 3.14
N SER A 379 -16.14 26.66 2.95
CA SER A 379 -14.89 26.30 2.26
C SER A 379 -15.03 25.16 1.25
N ARG A 380 -14.25 25.26 0.16
CA ARG A 380 -14.12 24.33 -0.97
C ARG A 380 -13.51 22.96 -0.59
N LEU A 381 -13.75 22.41 0.59
CA LEU A 381 -13.11 21.16 1.04
C LEU A 381 -14.08 19.98 1.12
N ILE A 382 -15.33 20.18 1.54
CA ILE A 382 -16.33 19.10 1.65
C ILE A 382 -17.74 19.66 1.38
N GLY A 383 -17.89 20.45 0.32
CA GLY A 383 -19.20 20.94 -0.12
C GLY A 383 -19.85 19.94 -1.11
N PRO A 384 -21.11 19.50 -0.92
CA PRO A 384 -21.79 18.50 -1.77
C PRO A 384 -21.99 18.94 -3.24
N TYR A 385 -21.68 20.19 -3.58
CA TYR A 385 -21.91 20.78 -4.90
C TYR A 385 -20.63 21.23 -5.63
N ILE A 386 -19.44 20.93 -5.09
CA ILE A 386 -18.16 21.28 -5.75
C ILE A 386 -17.39 20.03 -6.17
N SER A 387 -17.60 18.89 -5.50
CA SER A 387 -17.05 17.62 -5.96
C SER A 387 -17.73 17.13 -7.24
N MET A 388 -16.99 16.43 -8.10
CA MET A 388 -17.58 15.76 -9.26
C MET A 388 -17.93 14.32 -8.88
N PRO A 389 -19.22 13.95 -8.69
CA PRO A 389 -19.59 12.65 -8.15
C PRO A 389 -19.08 11.46 -8.98
N PHE A 390 -18.90 11.64 -10.30
CA PHE A 390 -18.30 10.61 -11.14
C PHE A 390 -16.80 10.40 -10.88
N ILE A 391 -16.05 11.47 -10.57
CA ILE A 391 -14.64 11.36 -10.20
C ILE A 391 -14.54 10.70 -8.82
N ASP A 392 -15.37 11.12 -7.87
CA ASP A 392 -15.40 10.55 -6.52
C ASP A 392 -15.81 9.07 -6.54
N LEU A 393 -16.78 8.68 -7.37
CA LEU A 393 -17.15 7.28 -7.58
C LEU A 393 -15.92 6.45 -8.02
N VAL A 394 -15.15 6.96 -8.99
CA VAL A 394 -13.94 6.28 -9.47
C VAL A 394 -12.88 6.20 -8.38
N TYR A 395 -12.73 7.26 -7.58
CA TYR A 395 -11.82 7.32 -6.44
C TYR A 395 -12.18 6.28 -5.38
N TYR A 396 -13.41 6.34 -4.83
CA TYR A 396 -13.88 5.44 -3.78
C TYR A 396 -13.89 3.99 -4.25
N PHE A 397 -14.33 3.73 -5.48
CA PHE A 397 -14.28 2.39 -6.06
C PHE A 397 -12.85 1.87 -6.13
N SER A 398 -11.89 2.67 -6.62
CA SER A 398 -10.50 2.23 -6.78
C SER A 398 -9.83 2.00 -5.42
N ASN A 399 -9.99 2.95 -4.50
CA ASN A 399 -9.46 2.89 -3.14
C ASN A 399 -9.96 1.64 -2.41
N ASN A 400 -11.28 1.46 -2.35
CA ASN A 400 -11.88 0.37 -1.60
C ASN A 400 -11.73 -0.99 -2.30
N SER A 401 -11.55 -0.99 -3.64
CA SER A 401 -11.14 -2.21 -4.36
C SER A 401 -9.74 -2.66 -3.96
N MET A 402 -8.78 -1.72 -3.84
CA MET A 402 -7.43 -2.03 -3.35
C MET A 402 -7.49 -2.58 -1.92
N VAL A 403 -8.24 -1.93 -1.02
CA VAL A 403 -8.44 -2.42 0.35
C VAL A 403 -8.97 -3.86 0.34
N ALA A 404 -10.05 -4.15 -0.40
CA ALA A 404 -10.62 -5.49 -0.48
C ALA A 404 -9.66 -6.53 -1.06
N LEU A 405 -8.94 -6.19 -2.13
CA LEU A 405 -7.90 -7.05 -2.75
C LEU A 405 -6.79 -7.39 -1.76
N ASN A 406 -6.26 -6.38 -1.09
CA ASN A 406 -5.20 -6.52 -0.10
C ASN A 406 -5.67 -7.32 1.12
N GLN A 407 -6.92 -7.12 1.54
CA GLN A 407 -7.52 -7.83 2.66
C GLN A 407 -7.64 -9.32 2.38
N GLY A 408 -8.10 -9.67 1.18
CA GLY A 408 -8.26 -11.05 0.76
C GLY A 408 -6.94 -11.77 0.47
N LEU A 409 -5.94 -11.08 -0.06
CA LEU A 409 -4.67 -11.73 -0.43
C LEU A 409 -3.64 -11.75 0.69
N SER A 410 -3.67 -10.77 1.60
CA SER A 410 -2.73 -10.69 2.72
C SER A 410 -2.86 -11.85 3.71
N GLY A 411 -3.96 -12.61 3.62
CA GLY A 411 -4.12 -13.88 4.33
C GLY A 411 -3.00 -14.90 4.06
N LEU A 412 -2.33 -14.83 2.91
CA LEU A 412 -1.13 -15.63 2.60
C LEU A 412 -0.01 -15.45 3.62
N PHE A 413 0.05 -14.28 4.28
CA PHE A 413 1.05 -13.94 5.29
C PHE A 413 0.55 -14.31 6.69
N PHE A 414 0.27 -15.61 6.89
CA PHE A 414 -0.11 -16.20 8.18
C PHE A 414 -1.46 -15.73 8.74
N VAL A 415 -2.43 -15.34 7.89
CA VAL A 415 -3.78 -14.86 8.28
C VAL A 415 -3.78 -13.50 9.00
N ILE A 416 -2.74 -13.20 9.79
CA ILE A 416 -2.65 -12.05 10.69
C ILE A 416 -3.03 -10.74 9.97
N PRO A 417 -2.46 -10.38 8.81
CA PRO A 417 -2.73 -9.06 8.28
C PRO A 417 -4.15 -8.90 7.73
N SER A 418 -4.76 -9.99 7.23
CA SER A 418 -6.16 -9.98 6.80
C SER A 418 -7.09 -9.65 7.97
N VAL A 419 -6.80 -10.21 9.15
CA VAL A 419 -7.52 -9.94 10.39
C VAL A 419 -7.24 -8.52 10.92
N LEU A 420 -5.97 -8.09 10.90
CA LEU A 420 -5.60 -6.75 11.37
C LEU A 420 -6.22 -5.67 10.48
N GLY A 421 -6.31 -5.87 9.18
CA GLY A 421 -6.96 -4.92 8.28
C GLY A 421 -8.40 -4.64 8.67
N ILE A 422 -9.20 -5.68 8.98
CA ILE A 422 -10.62 -5.50 9.29
C ILE A 422 -10.80 -4.91 10.68
N ALA A 423 -9.89 -5.25 11.60
CA ALA A 423 -9.82 -4.60 12.91
C ALA A 423 -9.47 -3.11 12.77
N VAL A 424 -8.55 -2.73 11.88
CA VAL A 424 -8.23 -1.31 11.60
C VAL A 424 -9.42 -0.59 10.98
N THR A 425 -10.13 -1.20 10.01
CA THR A 425 -11.39 -0.65 9.50
C THR A 425 -12.40 -0.45 10.63
N GLY A 426 -12.55 -1.44 11.51
CA GLY A 426 -13.37 -1.34 12.71
C GLY A 426 -12.94 -0.17 13.60
N ILE A 427 -11.64 -0.03 13.90
CA ILE A 427 -11.10 1.07 14.72
C ILE A 427 -11.46 2.42 14.11
N ILE A 428 -11.25 2.61 12.81
CA ILE A 428 -11.57 3.87 12.14
C ILE A 428 -13.06 4.18 12.28
N ILE A 429 -13.95 3.24 11.97
CA ILE A 429 -15.40 3.46 12.07
C ILE A 429 -15.82 3.70 13.52
N GLY A 430 -15.28 2.92 14.47
CA GLY A 430 -15.52 3.08 15.89
C GLY A 430 -15.12 4.46 16.40
N LEU A 431 -13.95 4.97 15.98
CA LEU A 431 -13.48 6.32 16.31
C LEU A 431 -14.50 7.38 15.90
N PHE A 432 -15.02 7.31 14.67
CA PHE A 432 -16.05 8.24 14.19
C PHE A 432 -17.32 8.19 15.04
N TYR A 433 -17.82 7.00 15.38
CA TYR A 433 -19.00 6.83 16.25
C TYR A 433 -18.74 7.19 17.72
N GLY A 434 -17.49 7.17 18.18
CA GLY A 434 -17.13 7.58 19.53
C GLY A 434 -17.00 9.09 19.67
N VAL A 435 -16.48 9.78 18.65
CA VAL A 435 -16.29 11.24 18.69
C VAL A 435 -17.55 12.00 18.33
N LEU A 436 -18.32 11.55 17.33
CA LEU A 436 -19.47 12.28 16.79
C LEU A 436 -20.80 11.78 17.37
N PRO A 437 -21.86 12.61 17.35
CA PRO A 437 -23.22 12.13 17.61
C PRO A 437 -23.58 10.98 16.69
N ALA A 438 -24.30 9.98 17.21
CA ALA A 438 -24.59 8.75 16.47
C ALA A 438 -25.39 9.01 15.18
N GLU A 439 -26.30 9.99 15.21
CA GLU A 439 -27.07 10.43 14.05
C GLU A 439 -26.17 10.98 12.95
N THR A 440 -25.21 11.83 13.31
CA THR A 440 -24.22 12.38 12.38
C THR A 440 -23.32 11.27 11.85
N ALA A 441 -22.71 10.47 12.70
CA ALA A 441 -21.86 9.36 12.26
C ALA A 441 -22.60 8.41 11.31
N SER A 442 -23.88 8.13 11.59
CA SER A 442 -24.73 7.29 10.72
C SER A 442 -25.02 7.96 9.38
N ALA A 443 -25.27 9.27 9.35
CA ALA A 443 -25.51 10.02 8.11
C ALA A 443 -24.31 9.95 7.15
N PHE A 444 -23.10 9.98 7.69
CA PHE A 444 -21.87 9.86 6.92
C PHE A 444 -21.58 8.42 6.50
N ILE A 445 -21.72 7.45 7.42
CA ILE A 445 -21.17 6.10 7.22
C ILE A 445 -22.23 5.10 6.79
N ALA A 446 -23.42 5.09 7.41
CA ALA A 446 -24.35 3.97 7.26
C ALA A 446 -24.92 3.84 5.83
N VAL A 447 -24.98 4.94 5.08
CA VAL A 447 -25.53 4.98 3.71
C VAL A 447 -24.76 4.04 2.76
N HIS A 448 -23.43 4.10 2.75
CA HIS A 448 -22.58 3.27 1.90
C HIS A 448 -21.91 2.13 2.69
N GLY A 449 -21.63 2.35 3.98
CA GLY A 449 -20.86 1.47 4.85
C GLY A 449 -21.44 0.07 5.01
N VAL A 450 -22.76 -0.12 4.91
CA VAL A 450 -23.37 -1.46 4.97
C VAL A 450 -22.84 -2.35 3.85
N PHE A 451 -22.73 -1.83 2.62
CA PHE A 451 -22.21 -2.58 1.48
C PHE A 451 -20.70 -2.76 1.56
N GLU A 452 -19.99 -1.71 1.93
CA GLU A 452 -18.53 -1.71 2.05
C GLU A 452 -18.04 -2.67 3.14
N ILE A 453 -18.56 -2.56 4.37
CA ILE A 453 -18.19 -3.43 5.49
C ILE A 453 -18.53 -4.87 5.15
N THR A 454 -19.67 -5.13 4.50
CA THR A 454 -20.02 -6.49 4.04
C THR A 454 -18.98 -7.02 3.05
N ALA A 455 -18.53 -6.19 2.09
CA ALA A 455 -17.49 -6.55 1.14
C ALA A 455 -16.16 -6.87 1.84
N PHE A 456 -15.73 -6.01 2.76
CA PHE A 456 -14.49 -6.21 3.54
C PHE A 456 -14.57 -7.43 4.45
N VAL A 457 -15.72 -7.70 5.08
CA VAL A 457 -15.93 -8.90 5.90
C VAL A 457 -15.77 -10.16 5.05
N ILE A 458 -16.37 -10.20 3.86
CA ILE A 458 -16.26 -11.32 2.91
C ILE A 458 -14.83 -11.46 2.38
N ALA A 459 -14.19 -10.36 1.98
CA ALA A 459 -12.82 -10.36 1.50
C ALA A 459 -11.84 -10.87 2.59
N THR A 460 -12.00 -10.41 3.83
CA THR A 460 -11.25 -10.90 4.99
C THR A 460 -11.50 -12.40 5.22
N ALA A 461 -12.74 -12.86 5.15
CA ALA A 461 -13.04 -14.28 5.30
C ALA A 461 -12.39 -15.14 4.20
N ALA A 462 -12.33 -14.64 2.97
CA ALA A 462 -11.58 -15.25 1.88
C ALA A 462 -10.07 -15.29 2.18
N GLY A 463 -9.52 -14.22 2.73
CA GLY A 463 -8.11 -14.16 3.15
C GLY A 463 -7.76 -15.07 4.31
N ILE A 464 -8.59 -15.13 5.35
CA ILE A 464 -8.41 -16.07 6.45
C ILE A 464 -8.40 -17.50 5.91
N ARG A 465 -9.38 -17.86 5.07
CA ARG A 465 -9.46 -19.19 4.45
C ARG A 465 -8.24 -19.50 3.59
N LEU A 466 -7.81 -18.55 2.75
CA LEU A 466 -6.61 -18.64 1.93
C LEU A 466 -5.40 -18.96 2.80
N GLY A 467 -5.16 -18.18 3.86
CA GLY A 467 -4.05 -18.39 4.79
C GLY A 467 -4.11 -19.74 5.49
N VAL A 468 -5.26 -20.13 6.04
CA VAL A 468 -5.43 -21.42 6.73
C VAL A 468 -5.13 -22.59 5.80
N LYS A 469 -5.68 -22.56 4.57
CA LYS A 469 -5.44 -23.64 3.60
C LYS A 469 -4.00 -23.67 3.11
N PHE A 470 -3.40 -22.51 2.88
CA PHE A 470 -2.01 -22.38 2.46
C PHE A 470 -1.03 -22.91 3.53
N ILE A 471 -1.25 -22.58 4.81
CA ILE A 471 -0.43 -23.07 5.93
C ILE A 471 -0.56 -24.59 6.08
N LYS A 472 -1.77 -25.13 6.02
CA LYS A 472 -2.01 -26.56 6.21
C LYS A 472 -1.59 -27.42 5.00
N GLY A 473 -1.38 -26.80 3.83
CA GLY A 473 -0.97 -27.51 2.61
C GLY A 473 -2.00 -28.53 2.11
N LEU A 474 -3.29 -28.27 2.34
CA LEU A 474 -4.35 -29.27 2.17
C LEU A 474 -4.87 -29.41 0.73
N GLU A 475 -4.62 -28.45 -0.15
CA GLU A 475 -5.21 -28.42 -1.50
C GLU A 475 -4.22 -27.85 -2.53
N ASN A 476 -4.62 -27.90 -3.80
CA ASN A 476 -3.89 -27.29 -4.90
C ASN A 476 -3.80 -25.76 -4.70
N GLU A 477 -2.57 -25.24 -4.60
CA GLU A 477 -2.31 -23.81 -4.32
C GLU A 477 -2.99 -22.87 -5.34
N ASN A 478 -3.06 -23.29 -6.61
CA ASN A 478 -3.75 -22.51 -7.66
C ASN A 478 -5.25 -22.39 -7.37
N GLU A 479 -5.90 -23.50 -7.03
CA GLU A 479 -7.34 -23.52 -6.78
C GLU A 479 -7.72 -22.66 -5.57
N ILE A 480 -6.90 -22.68 -4.52
CA ILE A 480 -7.16 -21.86 -3.32
C ILE A 480 -7.03 -20.37 -3.65
N ILE A 481 -5.99 -19.97 -4.39
CA ILE A 481 -5.75 -18.56 -4.77
C ILE A 481 -6.82 -18.09 -5.76
N ASP A 482 -7.15 -18.90 -6.76
CA ASP A 482 -8.20 -18.59 -7.73
C ASP A 482 -9.56 -18.44 -7.04
N GLU A 483 -9.89 -19.31 -6.09
CA GLU A 483 -11.13 -19.18 -5.31
C GLU A 483 -11.13 -17.91 -4.45
N ALA A 484 -10.02 -17.59 -3.78
CA ALA A 484 -9.91 -16.36 -2.99
C ALA A 484 -10.06 -15.12 -3.87
N LEU A 485 -9.32 -15.03 -4.97
CA LEU A 485 -9.43 -13.95 -5.96
C LEU A 485 -10.83 -13.85 -6.53
N LYS A 486 -11.45 -14.97 -6.90
CA LYS A 486 -12.83 -15.00 -7.40
C LYS A 486 -13.82 -14.41 -6.41
N VAL A 487 -13.69 -14.73 -5.13
CA VAL A 487 -14.59 -14.19 -4.08
C VAL A 487 -14.34 -12.70 -3.85
N VAL A 488 -13.08 -12.28 -3.79
CA VAL A 488 -12.70 -10.88 -3.58
C VAL A 488 -13.10 -10.01 -4.76
N LEU A 489 -12.85 -10.46 -5.99
CA LEU A 489 -13.31 -9.80 -7.21
C LEU A 489 -14.83 -9.73 -7.28
N ALA A 490 -15.55 -10.76 -6.82
CA ALA A 490 -17.00 -10.72 -6.72
C ALA A 490 -17.48 -9.67 -5.69
N ALA A 491 -16.73 -9.47 -4.60
CA ALA A 491 -17.03 -8.48 -3.57
C ALA A 491 -16.88 -7.04 -4.08
N LEU A 492 -16.13 -6.81 -5.17
CA LEU A 492 -16.05 -5.51 -5.83
C LEU A 492 -17.41 -5.01 -6.36
N LEU A 493 -18.37 -5.91 -6.57
CA LEU A 493 -19.75 -5.50 -6.87
C LEU A 493 -20.36 -4.69 -5.70
N LEU A 494 -20.15 -5.13 -4.46
CA LEU A 494 -20.62 -4.43 -3.26
C LEU A 494 -19.85 -3.11 -3.07
N ILE A 495 -18.54 -3.12 -3.34
CA ILE A 495 -17.73 -1.89 -3.33
C ILE A 495 -18.22 -0.89 -4.38
N GLY A 496 -18.60 -1.33 -5.58
CA GLY A 496 -19.16 -0.46 -6.62
C GLY A 496 -20.49 0.16 -6.20
N ILE A 497 -21.35 -0.59 -5.52
CA ILE A 497 -22.58 -0.06 -4.92
C ILE A 497 -22.25 0.96 -3.82
N ALA A 498 -21.34 0.61 -2.91
CA ALA A 498 -20.91 1.51 -1.83
C ALA A 498 -20.36 2.83 -2.38
N ALA A 499 -19.42 2.78 -3.32
CA ALA A 499 -18.80 3.95 -3.94
C ALA A 499 -19.82 4.85 -4.65
N PHE A 500 -20.87 4.26 -5.25
CA PHE A 500 -21.97 5.04 -5.82
C PHE A 500 -22.79 5.75 -4.74
N LEU A 501 -23.15 5.05 -3.67
CA LEU A 501 -23.87 5.64 -2.55
C LEU A 501 -23.04 6.71 -1.82
N GLU A 502 -21.73 6.51 -1.73
CA GLU A 502 -20.78 7.44 -1.13
C GLU A 502 -20.62 8.71 -1.96
N ALA A 503 -20.46 8.58 -3.29
CA ALA A 503 -20.27 9.74 -4.15
C ALA A 503 -21.55 10.54 -4.42
N PHE A 504 -22.71 9.87 -4.52
CA PHE A 504 -23.95 10.53 -4.95
C PHE A 504 -24.96 10.78 -3.83
N ILE A 505 -25.00 9.94 -2.79
CA ILE A 505 -26.09 9.98 -1.79
C ILE A 505 -25.60 10.49 -0.43
N SER A 506 -24.46 10.01 0.04
CA SER A 506 -23.91 10.37 1.37
C SER A 506 -23.75 11.89 1.56
N PRO A 507 -23.31 12.69 0.56
CA PRO A 507 -23.22 14.15 0.71
C PRO A 507 -24.58 14.83 0.88
N ILE A 508 -25.63 14.30 0.25
CA ILE A 508 -27.01 14.80 0.39
C ILE A 508 -27.53 14.51 1.81
N VAL A 509 -27.29 13.29 2.30
CA VAL A 509 -27.73 12.88 3.65
C VAL A 509 -26.97 13.66 4.72
N ALA A 510 -25.66 13.84 4.57
CA ALA A 510 -24.83 14.63 5.48
C ALA A 510 -25.32 16.07 5.60
N LEU A 511 -25.71 16.72 4.49
CA LEU A 511 -26.24 18.09 4.48
C LEU A 511 -27.56 18.24 5.26
N LEU A 512 -28.32 17.16 5.46
CA LEU A 512 -29.58 17.22 6.21
C LEU A 512 -29.36 17.15 7.73
N VAL A 513 -28.17 16.72 8.17
CA VAL A 513 -27.85 16.45 9.58
C VAL A 513 -26.82 17.44 10.14
N VAL A 514 -26.08 18.12 9.27
CA VAL A 514 -25.10 19.18 9.58
C VAL A 514 -25.70 20.52 9.25
#